data_AF-A0A950JPD2-F1
#
_entry.id   AF-A0A950JPD2-F1
#
_cell.length_a   1.000
_cell.length_b   1.000
_cell.length_c   1.000
_cell.angle_alpha   90.00
_cell.angle_beta   90.00
_cell.angle_gamma   90.00
#
_symmetry.space_group_name_H-M   'P 1'
#
loop_
_entity.id
_entity.type
_entity.pdbx_description
1 polymer ?
#
loop_
_entity_poly.entity_id
_entity_poly.type
_entity_poly.pdbx_seq_one_letter_code
_entity_poly.pdbx_strand_id
1 'polypeptide(L)'
;MSAAVKILGIVNVTEDSFSDGGRFLAPEAAIAHARKLVSDGADIIDLGAASSNPDAKPVSAEVEIARLAAVVDALKQDGVPVS
;
A
#
# COMPACT_ATOMS: atom_id res chain seq x y z
N MET A 1 -30.11 -1.52 -9.95
CA MET A 1 -28.84 -1.08 -10.56
C MET A 1 -27.79 -2.12 -10.19
N SER A 2 -27.04 -2.65 -11.16
CA SER A 2 -25.85 -3.45 -10.83
C SER A 2 -24.84 -2.50 -10.21
N ALA A 3 -24.29 -2.84 -9.04
CA ALA A 3 -23.12 -2.12 -8.54
C ALA A 3 -22.00 -2.25 -9.58
N ALA A 4 -21.34 -1.14 -9.90
CA ALA A 4 -20.15 -1.19 -10.74
C ALA A 4 -19.05 -1.95 -9.99
N VAL A 5 -18.27 -2.77 -10.71
CA VAL A 5 -17.08 -3.40 -10.15
C VAL A 5 -16.11 -2.30 -9.73
N LYS A 6 -15.53 -2.46 -8.54
CA LYS A 6 -14.44 -1.60 -8.05
C LYS A 6 -13.10 -2.28 -8.25
N ILE A 7 -12.09 -1.50 -8.59
CA ILE A 7 -10.71 -1.93 -8.72
C ILE A 7 -9.93 -1.57 -7.44
N LEU A 8 -9.29 -2.58 -6.86
CA LEU A 8 -8.42 -2.45 -5.69
C LEU A 8 -6.97 -2.46 -6.15
N GLY A 9 -6.23 -1.38 -5.90
CA GLY A 9 -4.80 -1.30 -6.14
C GLY A 9 -4.01 -1.76 -4.92
N ILE A 10 -3.14 -2.75 -5.07
CA ILE A 10 -2.33 -3.28 -3.97
C ILE A 10 -1.00 -2.53 -3.88
N VAL A 11 -0.67 -2.03 -2.70
CA VAL A 11 0.60 -1.35 -2.40
C VAL A 11 1.25 -2.00 -1.18
N ASN A 12 2.31 -2.76 -1.41
CA ASN A 12 3.07 -3.44 -0.37
C ASN A 12 4.25 -2.57 0.09
N VAL A 13 4.26 -2.22 1.37
CA VAL A 13 5.31 -1.46 2.08
C VAL A 13 6.18 -2.44 2.86
N THR A 14 6.82 -3.38 2.16
CA THR A 14 7.59 -4.48 2.77
C THR A 14 9.03 -4.54 2.26
N GLU A 15 9.93 -5.10 3.07
CA GLU A 15 11.37 -5.27 2.74
C GLU A 15 11.60 -6.35 1.68
N ASP A 16 10.66 -7.28 1.55
CA ASP A 16 10.71 -8.49 0.71
C ASP A 16 9.94 -8.36 -0.61
N SER A 17 9.65 -7.12 -1.05
CA SER A 17 9.15 -6.83 -2.39
C SER A 17 10.12 -7.41 -3.44
N PHE A 18 9.73 -8.58 -3.98
CA PHE A 18 10.52 -9.40 -4.91
C PHE A 18 10.69 -8.73 -6.29
N SER A 19 9.96 -7.64 -6.57
CA SER A 19 9.99 -6.93 -7.86
C SER A 19 10.90 -5.70 -7.87
N ASP A 20 11.10 -5.01 -6.73
CA ASP A 20 11.70 -3.66 -6.72
C ASP A 20 12.85 -3.45 -5.71
N GLY A 21 13.27 -4.48 -4.98
CA GLY A 21 14.47 -4.44 -4.14
C GLY A 21 14.39 -3.48 -2.96
N GLY A 22 13.21 -3.35 -2.32
CA GLY A 22 13.02 -2.49 -1.15
C GLY A 22 12.80 -1.00 -1.46
N ARG A 23 12.58 -0.63 -2.73
CA ARG A 23 12.27 0.76 -3.15
C ARG A 23 11.08 1.42 -2.45
N PHE A 24 10.17 0.64 -1.86
CA PHE A 24 8.98 1.13 -1.14
C PHE A 24 9.13 1.18 0.38
N LEU A 25 10.32 0.96 0.94
CA LEU A 25 10.56 1.20 2.36
C LEU A 25 10.46 2.69 2.73
N ALA A 26 10.70 3.56 1.76
CA ALA A 26 10.45 4.98 1.88
C ALA A 26 8.95 5.24 1.67
N PRO A 27 8.23 5.81 2.67
CA PRO A 27 6.80 6.15 2.54
C PRO A 27 6.48 6.93 1.25
N GLU A 28 7.39 7.76 0.78
CA GLU A 28 7.25 8.59 -0.41
C GLU A 28 7.06 7.74 -1.68
N ALA A 29 7.79 6.63 -1.78
CA ALA A 29 7.68 5.73 -2.93
C ALA A 29 6.35 4.98 -2.92
N ALA A 30 5.89 4.53 -1.75
CA ALA A 30 4.59 3.89 -1.59
C ALA A 30 3.44 4.86 -1.94
N ILE A 31 3.53 6.11 -1.50
CA ILE A 31 2.59 7.18 -1.85
C ILE A 31 2.58 7.43 -3.35
N ALA A 32 3.76 7.55 -3.97
CA ALA A 32 3.86 7.77 -5.42
C ALA A 32 3.25 6.61 -6.22
N HIS A 33 3.49 5.37 -5.79
CA HIS A 33 2.90 4.19 -6.43
C HIS A 33 1.38 4.15 -6.27
N ALA A 34 0.87 4.40 -5.06
CA ALA A 34 -0.56 4.48 -4.79
C ALA A 34 -1.26 5.54 -5.67
N ARG A 35 -0.68 6.75 -5.75
CA ARG A 35 -1.19 7.82 -6.63
C ARG A 35 -1.20 7.41 -8.10
N LYS A 36 -0.18 6.66 -8.54
CA LYS A 36 -0.14 6.12 -9.90
C LYS A 36 -1.29 5.12 -10.12
N LEU A 37 -1.50 4.19 -9.20
CA LEU A 37 -2.60 3.21 -9.31
C LEU A 37 -3.98 3.90 -9.37
N VAL A 38 -4.20 4.94 -8.57
CA VAL A 38 -5.41 5.76 -8.65
C VAL A 38 -5.54 6.42 -10.03
N SER A 39 -4.44 7.02 -10.54
CA SER A 39 -4.42 7.59 -11.89
C SER A 39 -4.66 6.57 -12.99
N ASP A 40 -4.31 5.29 -12.77
CA ASP A 40 -4.53 4.19 -13.70
C ASP A 40 -5.96 3.60 -13.58
N GLY A 41 -6.76 4.05 -12.59
CA GLY A 41 -8.16 3.66 -12.44
C GLY A 41 -8.50 2.82 -11.20
N ALA A 42 -7.61 2.71 -10.21
CA ALA A 42 -7.96 2.11 -8.92
C ALA A 42 -8.95 2.97 -8.14
N ASP A 43 -10.02 2.36 -7.64
CA ASP A 43 -11.04 3.02 -6.80
C ASP A 43 -10.64 3.07 -5.33
N ILE A 44 -9.80 2.13 -4.90
CA ILE A 44 -9.38 1.92 -3.51
C ILE A 44 -7.93 1.43 -3.53
N ILE A 45 -7.14 1.83 -2.53
CA ILE A 45 -5.79 1.33 -2.32
C ILE A 45 -5.75 0.43 -1.08
N ASP A 46 -5.19 -0.76 -1.23
CA ASP A 46 -4.97 -1.74 -0.16
C ASP A 46 -3.50 -1.71 0.26
N LEU A 47 -3.25 -1.41 1.54
CA LEU A 47 -1.90 -1.22 2.07
C LEU A 47 -1.46 -2.40 2.93
N GLY A 48 -0.39 -3.08 2.54
CA GLY A 48 0.20 -4.17 3.31
C GLY A 48 1.62 -3.85 3.80
N ALA A 49 1.88 -3.86 5.10
CA ALA A 49 3.22 -3.67 5.69
C ALA A 49 3.87 -4.97 6.21
N ALA A 50 3.13 -6.08 6.17
CA ALA A 50 3.61 -7.42 6.43
C ALA A 50 3.26 -8.32 5.25
N SER A 51 4.25 -9.07 4.79
CA SER A 51 4.11 -10.01 3.70
C SER A 51 3.45 -11.30 4.19
N SER A 52 2.50 -11.82 3.42
CA SER A 52 1.88 -13.13 3.66
C SER A 52 2.64 -14.28 2.99
N ASN A 53 3.83 -14.01 2.44
CA ASN A 53 4.73 -15.02 1.89
C ASN A 53 5.12 -16.03 2.99
N PRO A 54 5.07 -17.35 2.72
CA PRO A 54 5.47 -18.39 3.69
C PRO A 54 6.85 -18.18 4.33
N ASP A 55 7.78 -17.57 3.61
CA ASP A 55 9.16 -17.33 4.09
C ASP A 55 9.37 -15.93 4.70
N ALA A 56 8.31 -15.12 4.81
CA ALA A 56 8.40 -13.79 5.36
C ALA A 56 8.73 -13.83 6.86
N LYS A 57 9.61 -12.92 7.29
CA LYS A 57 9.85 -12.71 8.71
C LYS A 57 8.64 -12.02 9.35
N PRO A 58 8.20 -12.44 10.55
CA PRO A 58 7.18 -11.72 11.29
C PRO A 58 7.59 -10.25 11.49
N VAL A 59 6.64 -9.35 11.30
CA VAL A 59 6.79 -7.91 11.56
C VAL A 59 6.02 -7.60 12.85
N SER A 60 6.57 -6.76 13.72
CA SER A 60 5.84 -6.34 14.92
C SER A 60 4.77 -5.30 14.55
N ALA A 61 3.71 -5.23 15.35
CA ALA A 61 2.64 -4.26 15.12
C ALA A 61 3.16 -2.81 15.09
N GLU A 62 4.14 -2.48 15.93
CA GLU A 62 4.76 -1.15 15.97
C GLU A 62 5.46 -0.81 14.66
N VAL A 63 6.14 -1.78 14.05
CA VAL A 63 6.82 -1.61 12.77
C VAL A 63 5.82 -1.50 11.62
N GLU A 64 4.75 -2.32 11.61
CA GLU A 64 3.67 -2.20 10.63
C GLU A 64 3.02 -0.81 10.68
N ILE A 65 2.64 -0.34 11.87
CA ILE A 65 2.04 0.98 12.06
C ILE A 65 3.00 2.08 11.58
N ALA A 66 4.28 2.01 11.95
CA ALA A 66 5.28 2.99 11.55
C ALA A 66 5.45 3.07 10.02
N ARG A 67 5.41 1.93 9.32
CA ARG A 67 5.47 1.86 7.86
C ARG A 67 4.24 2.45 7.19
N LEU A 68 3.05 2.18 7.76
CA LEU A 68 1.77 2.58 7.14
C LEU A 68 1.37 4.03 7.45
N ALA A 69 1.68 4.56 8.63
CA ALA A 69 1.13 5.83 9.13
C ALA A 69 1.29 6.99 8.12
N ALA A 70 2.50 7.21 7.63
CA ALA A 70 2.78 8.28 6.68
C ALA A 70 2.06 8.10 5.33
N VAL A 71 1.90 6.85 4.88
CA VAL A 71 1.21 6.54 3.62
C VAL A 71 -0.29 6.74 3.77
N VAL A 72 -0.88 6.23 4.84
CA VAL A 72 -2.31 6.39 5.16
C VAL A 72 -2.68 7.87 5.28
N ASP A 73 -1.88 8.66 5.98
CA ASP A 73 -2.15 10.09 6.17
C ASP A 73 -2.10 10.84 4.84
N ALA A 74 -1.11 10.57 3.99
CA ALA A 74 -1.01 11.18 2.66
C ALA A 74 -2.19 10.80 1.75
N LEU A 75 -2.58 9.52 1.69
CA LEU A 75 -3.70 9.08 0.85
C LEU A 75 -5.04 9.61 1.33
N LYS A 76 -5.23 9.74 2.64
CA LYS A 76 -6.42 10.41 3.21
C LYS A 76 -6.47 11.88 2.82
N GLN A 77 -5.34 12.58 2.83
CA GLN A 77 -5.25 13.98 2.37
C GLN A 77 -5.57 14.11 0.87
N ASP A 78 -5.19 13.11 0.07
CA ASP A 78 -5.51 13.05 -1.37
C ASP A 78 -6.98 12.65 -1.64
N GLY A 79 -7.76 12.29 -0.61
CA GLY A 79 -9.14 11.82 -0.74
C GLY A 79 -9.28 10.41 -1.31
N VAL A 80 -8.20 9.61 -1.25
CA VAL A 80 -8.16 8.23 -1.75
C VAL A 80 -8.70 7.29 -0.66
N PRO A 81 -9.71 6.44 -0.95
CA PRO A 81 -10.12 5.38 -0.03
C PRO A 81 -9.00 4.37 0.21
N VAL A 82 -8.80 4.00 1.47
CA VAL A 82 -7.76 3.05 1.90
C VAL A 82 -8.40 1.83 2.58
N SER A 83 -7.88 0.65 2.26
CA SER A 83 -8.13 -0.66 2.89
C SER A 83 -6.92 -1.04 3.75
#